data_AF-A0A924C4T4-F1
#
_entry.id   AF-A0A924C4T4-F1
#
_cell.length_a   1.000
_cell.length_b   1.000
_cell.length_c   1.000
_cell.angle_alpha   90.00
_cell.angle_beta   90.00
_cell.angle_gamma   90.00
#
_symmetry.space_group_name_H-M   'P 1'
#
loop_
_entity.id
_entity.type
_entity.pdbx_description
1 polymer ?
#
loop_
_entity_poly.entity_id
_entity_poly.type
_entity_poly.pdbx_seq_one_letter_code
_entity_poly.pdbx_strand_id
1 'polypeptide(L)' 'LFPWKTLSEQGFGLWQNDELPLVPIDFNIEQGLKIIGYDTSNLSAAIIAFKRHFIQTDVSDTVDETTKAILYSIYLKQ' A
#
# COMPACT_ATOMS: atom_id res chain seq x y z
N LEU A 1 -11.09 6.27 -11.75
CA LEU A 1 -10.37 5.60 -10.64
C LEU A 1 -11.39 4.76 -9.87
N PHE A 2 -11.02 3.57 -9.40
CA PHE A 2 -11.94 2.61 -8.79
C PHE A 2 -12.18 2.98 -7.31
N PRO A 3 -13.43 2.99 -6.79
CA PRO A 3 -13.76 3.58 -5.49
C PRO A 3 -13.43 2.65 -4.30
N TRP A 4 -12.16 2.28 -4.15
CA TRP A 4 -11.71 1.36 -3.09
C TRP A 4 -11.99 1.84 -1.66
N LYS A 5 -11.86 3.15 -1.40
CA LYS A 5 -12.22 3.74 -0.10
C LYS A 5 -13.68 3.45 0.26
N THR A 6 -14.60 3.78 -0.65
CA THR A 6 -16.04 3.58 -0.44
C THR A 6 -16.40 2.11 -0.25
N LEU A 7 -15.73 1.21 -0.97
CA LEU A 7 -15.95 -0.23 -0.81
C LEU A 7 -15.52 -0.72 0.59
N SER A 8 -14.36 -0.27 1.08
CA SER A 8 -13.90 -0.66 2.41
C SER A 8 -14.77 -0.08 3.53
N GLU A 9 -15.29 1.14 3.37
CA GLU A 9 -16.29 1.72 4.29
C GLU A 9 -17.59 0.89 4.33
N GLN A 10 -17.93 0.20 3.24
CA GLN A 10 -19.06 -0.72 3.17
C GLN A 10 -18.71 -2.15 3.60
N GLY A 11 -17.49 -2.39 4.11
CA GLY A 11 -17.02 -3.70 4.57
C GLY A 11 -16.39 -4.59 3.49
N PHE A 12 -16.14 -4.06 2.29
CA PHE A 12 -15.55 -4.80 1.17
C PHE A 12 -14.10 -4.40 0.93
N GLY A 13 -13.17 -5.31 1.23
CA GLY A 13 -11.74 -5.13 0.99
C GLY A 13 -11.01 -4.38 2.10
N LEU A 14 -9.69 -4.33 1.97
CA LEU A 14 -8.81 -3.65 2.92
C LEU A 14 -8.55 -2.22 2.46
N TRP A 15 -8.53 -1.30 3.42
CA TRP A 15 -8.15 0.09 3.20
C TRP A 15 -7.25 0.58 4.33
N GLN A 16 -6.42 1.56 4.01
CA GLN A 16 -5.55 2.21 4.98
C GLN A 16 -6.39 2.90 6.07
N ASN A 17 -5.86 2.95 7.30
CA ASN A 17 -6.48 3.73 8.37
C ASN A 17 -6.32 5.24 8.10
N ASP A 18 -7.19 6.05 8.70
CA ASP A 18 -7.02 7.51 8.72
C ASP A 18 -5.74 7.92 9.50
N GLU A 19 -5.37 7.15 10.53
CA GLU A 19 -4.07 7.28 11.21
C GLU A 19 -3.05 6.33 10.60
N LEU A 20 -2.04 6.91 9.94
CA LEU A 20 -0.91 6.17 9.41
C LEU A 20 0.10 5.86 10.52
N PRO A 21 0.48 4.58 10.69
CA PRO A 21 1.45 4.18 11.70
C PRO A 21 2.86 4.67 11.35
N LEU A 22 3.69 4.87 12.39
CA LEU A 22 5.10 5.16 12.21
C LEU A 22 5.80 3.93 11.62
N VAL A 23 6.44 4.12 10.46
CA VAL A 23 7.15 3.04 9.77
C VAL A 23 8.50 2.83 10.45
N PRO A 24 8.85 1.58 10.84
CA PRO A 24 10.19 1.27 11.32
C PRO A 24 11.24 1.62 10.25
N ILE A 25 12.40 2.14 10.66
CA ILE A 25 13.47 2.49 9.70
C ILE A 25 14.00 1.27 8.92
N ASP A 26 13.90 0.09 9.52
CA ASP A 26 14.30 -1.19 8.94
C ASP A 26 13.21 -1.84 8.06
N PHE A 27 12.10 -1.13 7.81
CA PHE A 27 10.98 -1.69 7.07
C PHE A 27 11.33 -1.92 5.60
N ASN A 28 11.35 -3.20 5.21
CA ASN A 28 11.62 -3.61 3.85
C ASN A 28 10.35 -3.60 2.99
N ILE A 29 10.31 -2.68 2.02
CA ILE A 29 9.18 -2.48 1.11
C ILE A 29 8.90 -3.72 0.25
N GLU A 30 9.94 -4.39 -0.27
CA GLU A 30 9.78 -5.62 -1.04
C GLU A 30 9.12 -6.71 -0.21
N GLN A 31 9.59 -6.92 1.02
CA GLN A 31 8.98 -7.93 1.89
C GLN A 31 7.53 -7.59 2.22
N GLY A 32 7.23 -6.32 2.50
CA GLY A 32 5.87 -5.86 2.74
C GLY A 32 4.95 -6.13 1.54
N LEU A 33 5.37 -5.77 0.32
CA LEU A 33 4.61 -6.03 -0.90
C LEU A 33 4.37 -7.54 -1.10
N LYS A 34 5.40 -8.36 -0.89
CA LYS A 34 5.31 -9.81 -1.04
C LYS A 34 4.35 -10.46 -0.06
N ILE A 35 4.33 -9.98 1.20
CA ILE A 35 3.43 -10.48 2.24
C ILE A 35 1.98 -10.08 1.96
N ILE A 36 1.75 -8.87 1.44
CA ILE A 36 0.42 -8.43 0.98
C ILE A 36 -0.06 -9.28 -0.22
N GLY A 37 0.86 -9.86 -0.98
CA GLY A 37 0.58 -10.77 -2.10
C GLY A 37 0.92 -10.23 -3.49
N TYR A 38 1.70 -9.14 -3.57
CA TYR A 38 2.21 -8.63 -4.83
C TYR A 38 3.45 -9.41 -5.30
N ASP A 39 3.58 -9.60 -6.61
CA ASP A 39 4.79 -10.13 -7.22
C ASP A 39 5.88 -9.04 -7.24
N THR A 40 6.98 -9.28 -6.51
CA THR A 40 8.10 -8.34 -6.41
C THR A 40 9.23 -8.63 -7.40
N SER A 41 9.03 -9.52 -8.37
CA SER A 41 10.02 -9.78 -9.43
C SER A 41 10.31 -8.52 -10.25
N ASN A 42 9.33 -7.61 -10.34
CA ASN A 42 9.49 -6.24 -10.81
C ASN A 42 8.98 -5.25 -9.76
N LEU A 43 9.90 -4.76 -8.92
CA LEU A 43 9.58 -3.88 -7.80
C LEU A 43 8.87 -2.59 -8.22
N SER A 44 9.32 -1.92 -9.29
CA SER A 44 8.65 -0.71 -9.79
C SER A 44 7.21 -0.99 -10.21
N ALA A 45 6.96 -2.10 -10.93
CA ALA A 45 5.60 -2.48 -11.31
C ALA A 45 4.72 -2.82 -10.09
N ALA A 46 5.29 -3.47 -9.07
CA ALA A 46 4.61 -3.78 -7.83
C ALA A 46 4.21 -2.52 -7.05
N ILE A 47 5.12 -1.53 -6.96
CA ILE A 47 4.87 -0.23 -6.33
C ILE A 47 3.75 0.50 -7.08
N ILE A 48 3.82 0.58 -8.41
CA ILE A 48 2.79 1.24 -9.22
C ILE A 48 1.43 0.56 -9.01
N ALA A 49 1.37 -0.77 -9.01
CA ALA A 49 0.14 -1.51 -8.77
C ALA A 49 -0.44 -1.24 -7.37
N PHE A 50 0.41 -1.22 -6.34
CA PHE A 50 0.05 -0.87 -4.98
C PHE A 50 -0.52 0.55 -4.89
N LYS A 51 0.19 1.54 -5.44
CA LYS A 51 -0.26 2.93 -5.45
C LYS A 51 -1.60 3.11 -6.17
N ARG A 52 -1.81 2.41 -7.29
CA ARG A 52 -3.10 2.43 -8.02
C ARG A 52 -4.27 1.92 -7.18
N HIS A 53 -4.01 1.00 -6.26
CA HIS A 53 -5.03 0.46 -5.37
C HIS A 53 -5.28 1.41 -4.19
N PHE A 54 -4.23 1.76 -3.44
CA PHE A 54 -4.37 2.40 -2.12
C PHE A 54 -4.17 3.93 -2.11
N ILE A 55 -3.41 4.48 -3.06
CA ILE A 55 -3.09 5.93 -3.09
C ILE A 55 -3.95 6.68 -4.10
N GLN A 56 -4.09 6.13 -5.32
CA GLN A 56 -4.88 6.66 -6.45
C GLN A 56 -4.48 8.05 -6.99
N THR A 57 -3.80 8.88 -6.21
CA THR A 57 -3.39 10.25 -6.57
C THR A 57 -2.05 10.31 -7.28
N ASP A 58 -1.14 9.39 -6.98
CA ASP A 58 0.16 9.24 -7.60
C ASP A 58 0.38 7.77 -8.00
N VAL A 59 0.85 7.55 -9.22
CA VAL A 59 1.11 6.22 -9.80
C VAL A 59 2.55 6.09 -10.30
N SER A 60 3.46 6.92 -9.79
CA SER A 60 4.89 6.79 -9.99
C SER A 60 5.46 5.55 -9.27
N ASP A 61 6.64 5.11 -9.69
CA ASP A 61 7.40 4.03 -9.07
C ASP A 61 8.24 4.48 -7.87
N THR A 62 8.16 5.76 -7.47
CA THR A 62 8.88 6.27 -6.30
C THR A 62 8.20 5.88 -5.00
N VAL A 63 8.95 5.63 -3.93
CA VAL A 63 8.38 5.28 -2.62
C VAL A 63 8.59 6.45 -1.65
N ASP A 64 7.59 7.31 -1.55
CA ASP A 64 7.55 8.40 -0.56
C ASP A 64 7.20 7.88 0.84
N GLU A 65 7.47 8.68 1.87
CA GLU A 65 7.15 8.33 3.27
C GLU A 65 5.68 7.96 3.47
N THR A 66 4.78 8.69 2.81
CA THR A 66 3.34 8.37 2.78
C THR A 66 3.08 6.99 2.19
N THR A 67 3.75 6.63 1.09
CA THR A 67 3.62 5.31 0.46
C THR A 67 4.08 4.22 1.41
N LYS A 68 5.20 4.42 2.12
CA LYS A 68 5.70 3.47 3.13
C LYS A 68 4.70 3.29 4.27
N ALA A 69 4.13 4.39 4.77
CA ALA A 69 3.20 4.36 5.89
C ALA A 69 1.88 3.66 5.55
N ILE A 70 1.37 3.90 4.35
CA ILE A 70 0.19 3.20 3.82
C ILE A 70 0.49 1.70 3.67
N LEU A 71 1.62 1.35 3.08
CA LEU A 71 2.03 -0.04 2.91
C LEU A 71 2.18 -0.76 4.24
N TYR A 72 2.80 -0.12 5.23
CA TYR A 72 2.91 -0.65 6.58
C TYR A 72 1.54 -0.79 7.26
N SER A 73 0.63 0.16 7.07
CA SER A 73 -0.75 0.07 7.58
C SER A 73 -1.50 -1.14 7.02
N ILE A 74 -1.39 -1.39 5.72
CA ILE A 74 -2.00 -2.58 5.09
C ILE A 74 -1.31 -3.87 5.55
N TYR A 75 0.03 -3.86 5.63
CA TYR A 75 0.82 -4.97 6.14
C TYR A 75 0.40 -5.40 7.55
N LEU A 76 0.11 -4.45 8.44
CA LEU A 76 -0.34 -4.74 9.82
C LEU A 76 -1.77 -5.30 9.89
N LYS A 77 -2.58 -5.17 8.84
CA LYS A 77 -3.97 -5.66 8.78
C LYS A 77 -4.10 -7.07 8.18
N GLN A 78 -3.02 -7.62 7.65
CA GLN A 78 -2.96 -8.94 7.03
C GLN A 78 -2.83 -10.04 8.09
#